data_AF-A4CHA1-F1
#
_entry.id   AF-A4CHA1-F1
#
_cell.length_a   1.000
_cell.length_b   1.000
_cell.length_c   1.000
_cell.angle_alpha   90.00
_cell.angle_beta   90.00
_cell.angle_gamma   90.00
#
_symmetry.space_group_name_H-M   'P 1'
#
loop_
_entity.id
_entity.type
_entity.pdbx_description
1 polymer ?
#
loop_
_entity_poly.entity_id
_entity_poly.type
_entity_poly.pdbx_seq_one_letter_code
_entity_poly.pdbx_strand_id
1 'polypeptide(L)'
;MMRLFAISMSALMLLQSFHVTVSDLVQLDELLEHAQYHRQQFGDNFFVFLSKHYGAEKEEHSREHQEEQPQHEQLPFQQLAHLSGAHTFILRKPAFEFGWLPESPAQKPNFHYIPLRSTPFQSGVFQPPRQA
;
A
#
# COMPACT_ATOMS: atom_id res chain seq x y z
N MET A 1 15.63 -7.34 21.77
CA MET A 1 15.76 -7.38 20.29
C MET A 1 14.45 -7.68 19.58
N MET A 2 13.87 -8.88 19.72
CA MET A 2 12.66 -9.26 18.97
C MET A 2 11.42 -8.36 19.24
N ARG A 3 11.26 -7.84 20.47
CA ARG A 3 10.18 -6.89 20.80
C ARG A 3 10.33 -5.54 20.09
N LEU A 4 11.55 -4.98 20.06
CA LEU A 4 11.83 -3.74 19.35
C LEU A 4 11.64 -3.92 17.85
N PHE A 5 12.07 -5.06 17.31
CA PHE A 5 11.83 -5.42 15.92
C PHE A 5 10.33 -5.50 15.61
N ALA A 6 9.54 -6.18 16.45
CA ALA A 6 8.09 -6.26 16.29
C ALA A 6 7.44 -4.87 16.34
N ILE A 7 7.81 -4.02 17.31
CA ILE A 7 7.31 -2.64 17.42
C ILE A 7 7.64 -1.85 16.16
N SER A 8 8.89 -1.92 15.68
CA SER A 8 9.30 -1.22 14.47
C SER A 8 8.56 -1.71 13.22
N MET A 9 8.35 -3.03 13.10
CA MET A 9 7.61 -3.62 11.99
C MET A 9 6.14 -3.21 12.02
N SER A 10 5.50 -3.25 13.20
CA SER A 10 4.11 -2.78 13.36
C SER A 10 3.96 -1.30 13.04
N ALA A 11 4.93 -0.46 13.45
CA ALA A 11 4.93 0.96 13.10
C ALA A 11 5.07 1.19 11.58
N LEU A 12 5.96 0.44 10.92
CA LEU A 12 6.11 0.50 9.46
C LEU A 12 4.82 0.07 8.74
N MET A 13 4.19 -1.03 9.18
CA MET A 13 2.92 -1.48 8.61
C MET A 13 1.79 -0.46 8.81
N LEU A 14 1.75 0.21 9.96
CA LEU A 14 0.79 1.27 10.24
C LEU A 14 1.02 2.49 9.32
N LEU A 15 2.27 2.94 9.17
CA LEU A 15 2.62 4.04 8.26
C LEU A 15 2.25 3.71 6.80
N GLN A 16 2.48 2.47 6.37
CA GLN A 16 2.02 1.99 5.07
C GLN A 16 0.49 2.01 4.93
N SER A 17 -0.26 1.70 6.00
CA SER A 17 -1.72 1.75 5.97
C SER A 17 -2.27 3.17 5.79
N PHE A 18 -1.54 4.17 6.28
CA PHE A 18 -1.84 5.59 6.07
C PHE A 18 -1.35 6.13 4.73
N HIS A 19 -0.77 5.27 3.87
CA HIS A 19 -0.20 5.66 2.58
C HIS A 19 0.89 6.75 2.71
N VAL A 20 1.65 6.73 3.81
CA VAL A 20 2.81 7.63 3.95
C VAL A 20 3.93 7.14 3.04
N THR A 21 4.28 7.97 2.06
CA THR A 21 5.34 7.71 1.08
C THR A 21 6.63 8.46 1.43
N VAL A 22 7.73 8.12 0.76
CA VAL A 22 9.01 8.82 0.95
C VAL A 22 8.91 10.29 0.51
N SER A 23 8.12 10.61 -0.52
CA SER A 23 7.91 12.01 -0.93
C SER A 23 7.25 12.83 0.18
N ASP A 24 6.31 12.25 0.92
CA ASP A 24 5.67 12.94 2.04
C ASP A 24 6.68 13.25 3.16
N LEU A 25 7.70 12.40 3.35
CA LEU A 25 8.77 12.64 4.32
C LEU A 25 9.71 13.76 3.85
N VAL A 26 9.94 13.88 2.54
CA VAL A 26 10.76 14.96 1.98
C VAL A 26 10.05 16.30 2.10
N GLN A 27 8.72 16.34 2.10
CA GLN A 27 7.92 17.57 2.15
C GLN A 27 7.57 18.04 3.58
N LEU A 28 8.20 17.46 4.61
CA LEU A 28 7.86 17.76 6.01
C LEU A 28 8.31 19.16 6.44
N ASP A 29 9.37 19.69 5.84
CA ASP A 29 9.82 21.06 6.07
C ASP A 29 8.81 22.07 5.52
N GLU A 30 8.29 21.88 4.30
CA GLU A 30 7.24 22.74 3.74
C GLU A 30 5.98 22.72 4.62
N LEU A 31 5.60 21.55 5.14
CA LEU A 31 4.49 21.43 6.09
C LEU A 31 4.71 22.27 7.35
N LEU A 32 5.92 22.18 7.94
CA LEU A 32 6.25 22.90 9.17
C LEU A 32 6.37 24.40 8.94
N GLU A 33 6.94 24.83 7.81
CA GLU A 33 7.01 26.25 7.43
C GLU A 33 5.62 26.83 7.21
N HIS A 34 4.73 26.12 6.51
CA HIS A 34 3.36 26.56 6.28
C HIS A 34 2.57 26.63 7.60
N ALA A 35 2.75 25.66 8.51
CA ALA A 35 2.16 25.72 9.85
C ALA A 35 2.67 26.93 10.66
N GLN A 36 3.95 27.28 10.54
CA GLN A 36 4.52 28.47 11.18
C GLN A 36 3.95 29.76 10.60
N TYR A 37 3.80 29.84 9.28
CA TYR A 37 3.14 30.96 8.61
C TYR A 37 1.71 31.15 9.13
N HIS A 38 0.92 30.07 9.19
CA HIS A 38 -0.44 30.11 9.72
C HIS A 38 -0.51 30.57 11.17
N ARG A 39 0.43 30.12 12.00
CA ARG A 39 0.54 30.57 13.38
C ARG A 39 0.85 32.06 13.48
N GLN A 40 1.69 32.60 12.60
CA GLN A 40 2.10 34.00 12.61
C GLN A 40 1.03 34.94 12.04
N GLN A 41 0.40 34.55 10.92
CA GLN A 41 -0.57 35.40 10.22
C GLN A 41 -1.99 35.28 10.77
N PHE A 42 -2.43 34.06 11.08
CA PHE A 42 -3.81 33.78 11.46
C PHE A 42 -3.97 33.40 12.93
N GLY A 43 -2.86 33.22 13.66
CA GLY A 43 -2.89 32.81 15.07
C GLY A 43 -3.26 31.34 15.27
N ASP A 44 -3.23 30.53 14.20
CA ASP A 44 -3.58 29.12 14.26
C ASP A 44 -2.61 28.35 15.17
N ASN A 45 -3.16 27.45 15.97
CA ASN A 45 -2.34 26.40 16.57
C ASN A 45 -2.22 25.22 15.60
N PHE A 46 -1.28 24.30 15.87
CA PHE A 46 -0.98 23.19 14.97
C PHE A 46 -2.18 22.28 14.69
N PHE A 47 -3.10 22.09 15.65
CA PHE A 47 -4.28 21.25 15.44
C PHE A 47 -5.33 21.93 14.56
N VAL A 48 -5.51 23.24 14.71
CA VAL A 48 -6.39 24.03 13.84
C VAL A 48 -5.84 24.02 12.42
N PHE A 49 -4.52 24.22 12.25
CA PHE A 49 -3.84 24.06 10.97
C PHE A 49 -4.12 22.69 10.35
N LEU A 50 -3.96 21.60 11.11
CA LEU A 50 -4.23 20.25 10.60
C LEU A 50 -5.71 20.07 10.20
N SER A 51 -6.66 20.64 10.94
CA SER A 51 -8.09 20.64 10.59
C SER A 51 -8.37 21.36 9.26
N LYS A 52 -7.76 22.53 9.07
CA LYS A 52 -7.88 23.36 7.86
C LYS A 52 -7.21 22.77 6.62
N HIS A 53 -6.24 21.88 6.77
CA HIS A 53 -5.50 21.31 5.63
C HIS A 53 -5.81 19.84 5.34
N TYR A 54 -6.21 19.07 6.36
CA TYR A 54 -6.44 17.62 6.26
C TYR A 54 -7.71 17.13 6.95
N GLY A 55 -8.49 18.02 7.57
CA GLY A 55 -9.64 17.69 8.40
C GLY A 55 -10.95 18.33 7.94
N ALA A 56 -11.80 18.62 8.92
CA ALA A 56 -13.18 19.08 8.68
C ALA A 56 -13.24 20.48 8.05
N GLU A 57 -12.24 21.33 8.29
CA GLU A 57 -12.22 22.72 7.81
C GLU A 57 -11.53 22.86 6.44
N LYS A 58 -11.08 21.75 5.83
CA LYS A 58 -10.34 21.78 4.55
C LYS A 58 -11.10 22.46 3.41
N GLU A 59 -12.37 22.12 3.24
CA GLU A 59 -13.17 22.65 2.13
C GLU A 59 -13.43 24.15 2.29
N GLU A 60 -13.76 24.59 3.50
CA GLU A 60 -13.97 26.01 3.81
C GLU A 60 -12.68 26.81 3.62
N HIS A 61 -11.58 26.34 4.21
CA HIS A 61 -10.27 26.98 4.08
C HIS A 61 -9.82 27.10 2.61
N SER A 62 -10.01 26.05 1.81
CA SER A 62 -9.66 26.05 0.38
C SER A 62 -10.50 27.03 -0.45
N ARG A 63 -11.72 27.35 0.01
CA ARG A 63 -12.61 28.30 -0.67
C ARG A 63 -12.28 29.74 -0.32
N GLU A 64 -11.93 30.00 0.94
CA GLU A 64 -11.60 31.32 1.45
C GLU A 64 -10.20 31.79 1.04
N HIS A 65 -9.24 30.86 0.95
CA HIS A 65 -7.83 31.14 0.67
C HIS A 65 -7.36 30.49 -0.64
N GLN A 66 -7.98 30.87 -1.76
CA GLN A 66 -7.62 30.33 -3.08
C GLN A 66 -6.23 30.75 -3.54
N GLU A 67 -5.72 31.88 -3.02
CA GLU A 67 -4.37 32.37 -3.25
C GLU A 67 -3.28 31.42 -2.76
N GLU A 68 -3.60 30.53 -1.81
CA GLU A 68 -2.65 29.60 -1.20
C GLU A 68 -2.61 28.22 -1.86
N GLN A 69 -3.49 27.96 -2.86
CA GLN A 69 -3.53 26.69 -3.58
C GLN A 69 -2.16 26.18 -4.10
N PRO A 70 -1.31 27.00 -4.75
CA PRO A 70 -0.03 26.49 -5.25
C PRO A 70 0.93 26.06 -4.14
N GLN A 71 0.80 26.62 -2.92
CA GLN A 71 1.54 26.12 -1.75
C GLN A 71 0.89 24.86 -1.17
N HIS A 72 -0.44 24.75 -1.19
CA HIS A 72 -1.15 23.56 -0.71
C HIS A 72 -0.80 22.30 -1.52
N GLU A 73 -0.52 22.44 -2.82
CA GLU A 73 -0.04 21.35 -3.70
C GLU A 73 1.32 20.78 -3.29
N GLN A 74 2.15 21.57 -2.61
CA GLN A 74 3.48 21.15 -2.15
C GLN A 74 3.43 20.43 -0.79
N LEU A 75 2.29 20.49 -0.10
CA LEU A 75 2.12 19.84 1.18
C LEU A 75 2.07 18.31 1.04
N PRO A 76 2.62 17.58 2.02
CA PRO A 76 2.60 16.11 2.03
C PRO A 76 1.17 15.56 2.18
N PHE A 77 0.99 14.26 1.94
CA PHE A 77 -0.25 13.52 2.20
C PHE A 77 -1.47 13.96 1.36
N GLN A 78 -1.25 14.63 0.22
CA GLN A 78 -2.31 14.99 -0.74
C GLN A 78 -2.71 13.81 -1.66
N GLN A 79 -2.10 12.64 -1.47
CA GLN A 79 -2.26 11.47 -2.33
C GLN A 79 -3.61 10.78 -2.08
N LEU A 80 -4.31 10.41 -3.16
CA LEU A 80 -5.45 9.48 -3.04
C LEU A 80 -4.92 8.10 -2.65
N ALA A 81 -5.36 7.60 -1.49
CA ALA A 81 -5.01 6.32 -0.86
C ALA A 81 -5.31 5.04 -1.69
N HIS A 82 -5.53 5.16 -3.00
CA HIS A 82 -5.94 4.05 -3.88
C HIS A 82 -5.06 3.87 -5.12
N LEU A 83 -4.09 4.73 -5.38
CA LEU A 83 -3.09 4.48 -6.43
C LEU A 83 -1.92 3.73 -5.80
N SER A 84 -2.16 2.44 -5.52
CA SER A 84 -1.07 1.46 -5.41
C SER A 84 -0.38 1.41 -6.77
N GLY A 85 0.58 2.32 -6.97
CA GLY A 85 1.47 2.26 -8.11
C GLY A 85 2.18 0.93 -8.03
N ALA A 86 1.89 0.03 -8.97
CA ALA A 86 2.64 -1.21 -9.10
C ALA A 86 4.11 -0.81 -9.36
N HIS A 87 4.93 -0.80 -8.32
CA HIS A 87 6.36 -0.58 -8.43
C HIS A 87 6.94 -1.79 -9.18
N THR A 88 7.05 -1.65 -10.50
CA THR A 88 7.61 -2.68 -11.36
C THR A 88 9.12 -2.54 -11.35
N PHE A 89 9.78 -3.37 -10.55
CA PHE A 89 11.22 -3.54 -10.64
C PHE A 89 11.51 -4.48 -11.82
N ILE A 90 11.94 -3.92 -12.96
CA ILE A 90 12.47 -4.71 -14.05
C ILE A 90 13.90 -5.10 -13.68
N LEU A 91 14.04 -6.23 -12.99
CA LEU A 91 15.34 -6.86 -12.84
C LEU A 91 15.75 -7.40 -14.21
N ARG A 92 16.58 -6.65 -14.94
CA ARG A 92 17.27 -7.16 -16.13
C ARG A 92 18.11 -8.34 -15.64
N LYS A 93 17.63 -9.58 -15.89
CA LYS A 93 18.39 -10.78 -15.57
C LYS A 93 19.81 -10.58 -16.13
N PRO A 94 20.88 -10.54 -15.31
CA PRO A 94 22.17 -10.90 -15.86
C PRO A 94 22.00 -12.28 -16.48
N ALA A 95 22.63 -12.50 -17.63
CA ALA A 95 22.61 -13.79 -18.31
C ALA A 95 23.29 -14.83 -17.41
N PHE A 96 22.56 -15.35 -16.43
CA PHE A 96 22.93 -16.55 -15.72
C PHE A 96 22.61 -17.69 -16.67
N GLU A 97 23.64 -18.16 -17.36
CA GLU A 97 23.60 -19.48 -17.95
C GLU A 97 23.45 -20.47 -16.80
N PHE A 98 22.23 -20.98 -16.62
CA PHE A 98 22.00 -22.14 -15.76
C PHE A 98 22.72 -23.30 -16.44
N GLY A 99 23.95 -23.59 -16.00
CA GLY A 99 24.61 -24.83 -16.34
C GLY A 99 23.65 -25.96 -15.97
N TRP A 100 23.41 -26.89 -16.90
CA TRP A 100 22.59 -28.05 -16.66
C TRP A 100 23.08 -28.74 -15.38
N LEU A 101 22.23 -28.74 -14.35
CA LEU A 101 22.47 -29.60 -13.19
C LEU A 101 22.37 -31.03 -13.71
N PRO A 102 23.33 -31.92 -13.38
CA PRO A 102 23.20 -33.33 -13.71
C PRO A 102 21.88 -33.83 -13.11
N GLU A 103 21.07 -34.48 -13.95
CA GLU A 103 19.80 -35.07 -13.54
C GLU A 103 20.08 -35.98 -12.35
N SER A 104 19.51 -35.65 -11.18
CA SER A 104 19.66 -36.50 -10.00
C SER A 104 19.10 -37.87 -10.35
N PRO A 105 19.80 -38.98 -10.02
CA PRO A 105 19.27 -40.31 -10.27
C PRO A 105 17.88 -40.40 -9.64
N ALA A 106 16.91 -40.86 -10.43
CA ALA A 106 15.53 -41.00 -10.00
C ALA A 106 15.51 -41.82 -8.70
N GLN A 107 15.25 -41.16 -7.58
CA GLN A 107 15.10 -41.85 -6.31
C GLN A 107 13.85 -42.71 -6.42
N LYS A 108 13.97 -44.00 -6.07
CA LYS A 108 12.79 -44.86 -5.94
C LYS A 108 11.83 -44.18 -4.97
N PRO A 109 10.57 -43.91 -5.35
CA PRO A 109 9.62 -43.31 -4.42
C PRO A 109 9.46 -44.24 -3.22
N ASN A 110 9.65 -43.70 -2.02
CA ASN A 110 9.43 -44.37 -0.74
C ASN A 110 7.97 -44.28 -0.29
N PHE A 111 7.08 -43.86 -1.18
CA PHE A 111 5.65 -43.76 -0.96
C PHE A 111 4.89 -44.47 -2.07
N HIS A 112 3.77 -45.09 -1.70
CA HIS A 112 2.84 -45.69 -2.63
C HIS A 112 1.63 -44.76 -2.75
N TYR A 113 1.53 -44.01 -3.85
CA TYR A 113 0.37 -43.17 -4.11
C TYR A 113 -0.83 -44.04 -4.46
N ILE A 114 -1.88 -44.00 -3.63
CA ILE A 114 -3.17 -44.58 -3.96
C ILE A 114 -4.08 -43.42 -4.38
N PRO A 115 -4.51 -43.35 -5.66
CA PRO A 115 -5.48 -42.35 -6.04
C PRO A 115 -6.79 -42.60 -5.29
N LEU A 116 -7.23 -41.63 -4.49
CA LEU A 116 -8.59 -41.65 -3.95
C LEU A 116 -9.57 -41.52 -5.12
N ARG A 117 -10.09 -42.64 -5.58
CA ARG A 117 -11.24 -42.68 -6.48
C ARG A 117 -12.51 -42.52 -5.65
N SER A 118 -12.85 -41.30 -5.29
CA SER A 118 -14.25 -40.96 -4.97
C SER A 118 -14.90 -40.49 -6.26
N THR A 119 -15.91 -41.20 -6.76
CA THR A 119 -16.82 -40.65 -7.77
C THR A 119 -17.60 -39.50 -7.12
N PRO A 120 -17.37 -38.23 -7.46
CA PRO A 120 -18.05 -37.11 -6.79
C PRO A 120 -19.48 -36.91 -7.31
N PHE A 121 -19.93 -37.71 -8.27
CA PHE A 121 -21.21 -37.52 -8.94
C PHE A 121 -22.05 -38.80 -8.88
N GLN A 122 -23.15 -38.76 -8.13
CA GLN A 122 -24.35 -39.47 -8.56
C GLN A 122 -24.85 -38.77 -9.83
N SER A 123 -24.89 -39.49 -10.94
CA SER A 123 -25.52 -38.98 -12.16
C SER A 123 -27.01 -38.71 -11.88
N GLY A 124 -27.43 -37.45 -11.98
CA GLY A 124 -28.85 -37.13 -12.21
C GLY A 124 -29.56 -36.17 -11.25
N VAL A 125 -28.95 -35.75 -10.13
CA VAL A 125 -29.69 -34.93 -9.13
C VAL A 125 -29.62 -33.43 -9.40
N PHE A 126 -28.54 -32.91 -10.00
CA PHE A 126 -28.32 -31.47 -10.19
C PHE A 126 -28.05 -31.09 -11.65
N GLN A 127 -28.95 -31.45 -12.56
CA GLN A 127 -28.98 -30.78 -13.87
C GLN A 127 -30.20 -29.86 -13.93
N PRO A 128 -30.03 -28.59 -14.37
CA PRO A 128 -31.18 -27.71 -14.57
C PRO A 128 -32.13 -28.29 -15.64
N PRO A 129 -33.43 -27.96 -15.57
CA PRO A 129 -34.41 -28.43 -16.55
C PRO A 129 -33.97 -28.01 -17.95
N ARG A 130 -33.93 -28.96 -18.89
CA ARG A 130 -33.42 -28.72 -20.24
C ARG A 130 -34.41 -28.01 -21.16
N GLN A 131 -35.65 -27.78 -20.75
CA GLN A 131 -36.67 -27.06 -21.52
C GLN A 131 -37.64 -26.28 -20.59
N ALA A 132 -38.10 -25.12 -21.08
CA ALA A 132 -39.04 -24.21 -20.43
C ALA A 132 -40.51 -24.67 -20.57
#